data_AF-A0A8C0K9C4-F1
#
_entry.id   AF-A0A8C0K9C4-F1
#
_cell.length_a   1.000
_cell.length_b   1.000
_cell.length_c   1.000
_cell.angle_alpha   90.00
_cell.angle_beta   90.00
_cell.angle_gamma   90.00
#
_symmetry.space_group_name_H-M   'P 1'
#
loop_
_entity.id
_entity.type
_entity.pdbx_description
1 polymer ?
#
loop_
_entity_poly.entity_id
_entity_poly.type
_entity_poly.pdbx_seq_one_letter_code
_entity_poly.pdbx_strand_id
1 'polypeptide(L)'
;MTPWLQGTSRDLTWQWPELTVILSRDRRDTQKKVCPPGQKAHVVDENLVFYEEWELEACVDGALLEAQMDRVNMVPFTYQQLDVFKRKLDQLYPQGYPESLIQHLGYFFFEITPEDIHKWNVTSLETVKSLLKVSKGHKVDAQVAALIACYVAGGGQLDKATLDVLATFSPTYLCVLSPEQLVPGACRAWWVCCGPPKAQDLDACRPPQMDVLYPKARTAFQNLSGSEYFERIKPYLGGARTEDLRALSQQNVSMDTATFKTLQREAVLPLTVAEVQNLLGANLAGLKAEQGNSPVRDWILRQRQDDLDRLGLGLRGGIPNGYLVMDLSFRGGLGGWLGGAAPLGPDTDLTAPRPPWCSAGIGGGDFVLQ
;
A
#
# COMPACT_ATOMS: atom_id res chain seq x y z
N MET A 1 15.80 -62.06 -27.16
CA MET A 1 14.81 -62.71 -28.03
C MET A 1 13.67 -61.73 -28.27
N THR A 2 13.60 -61.16 -29.47
CA THR A 2 12.38 -60.69 -30.14
C THR A 2 11.88 -61.85 -31.04
N PRO A 3 10.61 -61.94 -31.52
CA PRO A 3 9.82 -60.83 -32.06
C PRO A 3 8.27 -60.92 -31.92
N TRP A 4 7.63 -59.86 -32.42
CA TRP A 4 6.21 -59.65 -32.70
C TRP A 4 5.60 -60.63 -33.72
N LEU A 5 4.27 -60.78 -33.74
CA LEU A 5 3.38 -60.33 -34.84
C LEU A 5 1.90 -60.76 -34.69
N GLN A 6 1.04 -59.82 -35.11
CA GLN A 6 -0.24 -59.95 -35.85
C GLN A 6 -1.53 -60.40 -35.14
N GLY A 7 -2.56 -59.58 -35.33
CA GLY A 7 -3.91 -59.77 -34.82
C GLY A 7 -4.88 -60.35 -35.85
N THR A 8 -6.17 -60.37 -35.47
CA THR A 8 -7.33 -60.12 -36.32
C THR A 8 -8.62 -60.20 -35.49
N SER A 9 -9.40 -59.12 -35.60
CA SER A 9 -10.86 -59.06 -35.68
C SER A 9 -11.68 -60.30 -35.32
N ARG A 10 -12.58 -60.16 -34.33
CA ARG A 10 -13.92 -60.76 -34.39
C ARG A 10 -14.93 -59.89 -33.63
N ASP A 11 -15.93 -59.47 -34.40
CA ASP A 11 -17.18 -58.84 -34.01
C ASP A 11 -17.82 -59.47 -32.77
N LEU A 12 -18.20 -58.62 -31.83
CA LEU A 12 -19.38 -58.83 -31.00
C LEU A 12 -20.16 -57.52 -31.00
N THR A 13 -21.04 -57.41 -31.99
CA THR A 13 -22.22 -56.55 -32.00
C THR A 13 -22.98 -56.70 -30.69
N TRP A 14 -22.92 -55.67 -29.85
CA TRP A 14 -23.94 -55.42 -28.83
C TRP A 14 -24.54 -54.05 -29.08
N GLN A 15 -25.83 -54.08 -29.35
CA GLN A 15 -26.67 -52.95 -29.70
C GLN A 15 -26.68 -51.92 -28.57
N TRP A 16 -26.43 -50.67 -28.95
CA TRP A 16 -26.77 -49.50 -28.15
C TRP A 16 -28.29 -49.41 -27.97
N PRO A 17 -28.81 -49.17 -26.76
CA PRO A 17 -30.03 -48.41 -26.61
C PRO A 17 -29.67 -46.94 -26.81
N GLU A 18 -30.31 -46.27 -27.77
CA GLU A 18 -30.30 -44.82 -27.90
C GLU A 18 -30.84 -44.19 -26.60
N LEU A 19 -29.93 -43.81 -25.70
CA LEU A 19 -30.25 -42.85 -24.66
C LEU A 19 -30.21 -41.48 -25.32
N THR A 20 -31.36 -41.06 -25.82
CA THR A 20 -31.63 -39.66 -26.16
C THR A 20 -31.25 -38.82 -24.94
N VAL A 21 -30.09 -38.17 -24.98
CA VAL A 21 -29.68 -37.21 -23.96
C VAL A 21 -30.61 -36.02 -24.13
N ILE A 22 -31.73 -36.06 -23.41
CA ILE A 22 -32.49 -34.86 -23.11
C ILE A 22 -31.58 -34.06 -22.18
N LEU A 23 -30.81 -33.15 -22.78
CA LEU A 23 -30.24 -32.02 -22.05
C LEU A 23 -31.42 -31.20 -21.53
N SER A 24 -31.97 -31.61 -20.40
CA SER A 24 -32.77 -30.75 -19.55
C SER A 24 -31.83 -29.59 -19.21
N ARG A 25 -32.00 -28.47 -19.90
CA ARG A 25 -31.53 -27.18 -19.42
C ARG A 25 -32.18 -27.01 -18.07
N ASP A 26 -31.44 -27.34 -17.00
CA ASP A 26 -31.84 -27.09 -15.64
C ASP A 26 -32.09 -25.60 -15.51
N ARG A 27 -33.37 -25.28 -15.54
CA ARG A 27 -33.92 -24.04 -15.05
C ARG A 27 -33.43 -23.95 -13.62
N ARG A 28 -32.45 -23.07 -13.35
CA ARG A 28 -32.10 -22.66 -11.98
C ARG A 28 -33.29 -21.90 -11.44
N ASP A 29 -34.32 -22.62 -11.06
CA ASP A 29 -35.31 -22.13 -10.13
C ASP A 29 -34.57 -21.97 -8.80
N THR A 30 -34.33 -20.73 -8.40
CA THR A 30 -33.86 -20.36 -7.08
C THR A 30 -34.99 -20.63 -6.07
N GLN A 31 -35.43 -21.88 -5.98
CA GLN A 31 -36.40 -22.30 -4.98
C GLN A 31 -35.66 -22.29 -3.65
N LYS A 32 -36.07 -21.38 -2.77
CA LYS A 32 -35.54 -21.26 -1.41
C LYS A 32 -35.68 -22.63 -0.75
N LYS A 33 -34.59 -23.40 -0.67
CA LYS A 33 -34.60 -24.74 -0.10
C LYS A 33 -34.98 -24.61 1.37
N VAL A 34 -36.08 -25.23 1.76
CA VAL A 34 -36.58 -25.20 3.14
C VAL A 34 -35.83 -26.25 3.95
N CYS A 35 -35.50 -25.92 5.20
CA CYS A 35 -34.83 -26.88 6.09
C CYS A 35 -35.66 -28.17 6.21
N PRO A 36 -35.07 -29.35 5.96
CA PRO A 36 -35.76 -30.61 6.16
C PRO A 36 -36.24 -30.78 7.62
N PRO A 37 -37.40 -31.41 7.83
CA PRO A 37 -37.93 -31.62 9.18
C PRO A 37 -36.95 -32.45 10.01
N GLY A 38 -36.60 -31.96 11.20
CA GLY A 38 -35.66 -32.62 12.12
C GLY A 38 -34.19 -32.25 11.92
N GLN A 39 -33.83 -31.50 10.87
CA GLN A 39 -32.45 -31.02 10.65
C GLN A 39 -32.20 -29.58 11.13
N LYS A 40 -33.22 -28.94 11.70
CA LYS A 40 -33.06 -27.59 12.24
C LYS A 40 -32.03 -27.60 13.38
N ALA A 41 -31.00 -26.77 13.27
CA ALA A 41 -29.97 -26.66 14.29
C ALA A 41 -30.51 -25.96 15.54
N HIS A 42 -30.24 -26.53 16.71
CA HIS A 42 -30.58 -25.95 18.02
C HIS A 42 -29.34 -25.67 18.86
N VAL A 43 -28.20 -26.24 18.46
CA VAL A 43 -26.89 -26.08 19.09
C VAL A 43 -25.85 -26.03 17.98
N VAL A 44 -24.85 -25.17 18.13
CA VAL A 44 -23.65 -25.17 17.29
C VAL A 44 -22.70 -26.24 17.82
N ASP A 45 -22.55 -27.32 17.06
CA ASP A 45 -21.66 -28.44 17.38
C ASP A 45 -20.95 -28.98 16.12
N GLU A 46 -20.12 -30.00 16.31
CA GLU A 46 -19.30 -30.60 15.24
C GLU A 46 -20.15 -31.24 14.12
N ASN A 47 -21.43 -31.57 14.37
CA ASN A 47 -22.28 -32.16 13.33
C ASN A 47 -22.56 -31.18 12.20
N LEU A 48 -22.58 -29.88 12.51
CA LEU A 48 -22.78 -28.83 11.51
C LEU A 48 -21.63 -28.72 10.51
N VAL A 49 -20.45 -29.26 10.82
CA VAL A 49 -19.32 -29.28 9.88
C VAL A 49 -19.64 -30.13 8.63
N PHE A 50 -20.52 -31.12 8.77
CA PHE A 50 -20.92 -32.00 7.66
C PHE A 50 -22.05 -31.43 6.79
N TYR A 51 -22.63 -30.28 7.17
CA TYR A 51 -23.70 -29.66 6.41
C TYR A 51 -23.10 -28.91 5.21
N GLU A 52 -23.73 -29.04 4.05
CA GLU A 52 -23.44 -28.22 2.89
C GLU A 52 -23.84 -26.76 3.13
N GLU A 53 -23.26 -25.82 2.37
CA GLU A 53 -23.54 -24.39 2.51
C GLU A 53 -25.04 -24.06 2.45
N TRP A 54 -25.79 -24.74 1.57
CA TRP A 54 -27.23 -24.52 1.45
C TRP A 54 -28.02 -25.10 2.62
N GLU A 55 -27.55 -26.20 3.24
CA GLU A 55 -28.18 -26.81 4.41
C GLU A 55 -27.99 -25.90 5.61
N LEU A 56 -26.79 -25.35 5.79
CA LEU A 56 -26.53 -24.31 6.79
C LEU A 56 -27.41 -23.09 6.55
N GLU A 57 -27.52 -22.62 5.29
CA GLU A 57 -28.37 -21.50 4.92
C GLU A 57 -29.85 -21.75 5.24
N ALA A 58 -30.32 -22.99 5.12
CA ALA A 58 -31.71 -23.34 5.39
C ALA A 58 -31.99 -23.62 6.89
N CYS A 59 -31.07 -24.29 7.58
CA CYS A 59 -31.32 -24.95 8.87
C CYS A 59 -30.72 -24.28 10.10
N VAL A 60 -29.82 -23.31 9.93
CA VAL A 60 -29.20 -22.58 11.04
C VAL A 60 -29.82 -21.18 11.14
N ASP A 61 -30.31 -20.79 12.32
CA ASP A 61 -30.87 -19.45 12.53
C ASP A 61 -29.77 -18.46 12.97
N GLY A 62 -29.87 -17.20 12.50
CA GLY A 62 -28.93 -16.14 12.89
C GLY A 62 -28.91 -15.87 14.40
N ALA A 63 -30.07 -15.96 15.07
CA ALA A 63 -30.17 -15.78 16.52
C ALA A 63 -29.45 -16.90 17.31
N LEU A 64 -29.39 -18.12 16.74
CA LEU A 64 -28.62 -19.21 17.34
C LEU A 64 -27.12 -18.91 17.25
N LEU A 65 -26.67 -18.42 16.08
CA LEU A 65 -25.26 -18.04 15.86
C LEU A 65 -24.84 -16.90 16.80
N GLU A 66 -25.69 -15.90 17.00
CA GLU A 66 -25.44 -14.84 17.96
C GLU A 66 -25.28 -15.38 19.39
N ALA A 67 -26.24 -16.20 19.84
CA ALA A 67 -26.25 -16.73 21.20
C ALA A 67 -25.11 -17.72 21.49
N GLN A 68 -24.55 -18.35 20.45
CA GLN A 68 -23.55 -19.40 20.55
C GLN A 68 -22.27 -19.10 19.77
N MET A 69 -21.92 -17.82 19.62
CA MET A 69 -20.74 -17.39 18.87
C MET A 69 -19.45 -18.01 19.43
N ASP A 70 -19.34 -18.21 20.75
CA ASP A 70 -18.19 -18.91 21.35
C ASP A 70 -18.03 -20.35 20.81
N ARG A 71 -19.13 -21.05 20.51
CA ARG A 71 -19.10 -22.39 19.94
C ARG A 71 -18.72 -22.38 18.46
N VAL A 72 -19.20 -21.37 17.72
CA VAL A 72 -18.78 -21.15 16.31
C VAL A 72 -17.25 -21.06 16.22
N ASN A 73 -16.62 -20.42 17.21
CA ASN A 73 -15.17 -20.29 17.30
C ASN A 73 -14.41 -21.55 17.73
N MET A 74 -15.11 -22.54 18.30
CA MET A 74 -14.49 -23.81 18.73
C MET A 74 -14.59 -24.90 17.67
N VAL A 75 -15.60 -24.84 16.81
CA VAL A 75 -15.86 -25.84 15.78
C VAL A 75 -15.09 -25.48 14.50
N PRO A 76 -14.38 -26.43 13.86
CA PRO A 76 -13.52 -26.16 12.71
C PRO A 76 -14.32 -26.04 11.40
N PHE A 77 -15.14 -25.01 11.29
CA PHE A 77 -15.86 -24.70 10.04
C PHE A 77 -14.91 -24.26 8.93
N THR A 78 -15.30 -24.53 7.70
CA THR A 78 -14.60 -24.03 6.50
C THR A 78 -14.91 -22.55 6.27
N TYR A 79 -14.04 -21.84 5.54
CA TYR A 79 -14.29 -20.44 5.14
C TYR A 79 -15.63 -20.25 4.43
N GLN A 80 -16.04 -21.21 3.61
CA GLN A 80 -17.34 -21.22 2.92
C GLN A 80 -18.53 -21.29 3.89
N GLN A 81 -18.44 -22.15 4.91
CA GLN A 81 -19.48 -22.28 5.92
C GLN A 81 -19.54 -21.04 6.83
N LEU A 82 -18.38 -20.47 7.16
CA LEU A 82 -18.32 -19.23 7.93
C LEU A 82 -18.91 -18.04 7.16
N ASP A 83 -18.72 -17.97 5.83
CA ASP A 83 -19.38 -16.96 4.98
C ASP A 83 -20.92 -17.07 5.03
N VAL A 84 -21.46 -18.30 5.05
CA VAL A 84 -22.92 -18.52 5.26
C VAL A 84 -23.36 -17.94 6.61
N PHE A 85 -22.61 -18.22 7.68
CA PHE A 85 -22.91 -17.67 9.00
C PHE A 85 -22.80 -16.14 9.04
N LYS A 86 -21.81 -15.58 8.36
CA LYS A 86 -21.64 -14.13 8.22
C LYS A 86 -22.86 -13.53 7.54
N ARG A 87 -23.29 -14.07 6.40
CA ARG A 87 -24.49 -13.60 5.68
C ARG A 87 -25.74 -13.68 6.54
N LYS A 88 -25.89 -14.71 7.37
CA LYS A 88 -27.03 -14.81 8.32
C LYS A 88 -27.00 -13.74 9.40
N LEU A 89 -25.82 -13.46 9.96
CA LEU A 89 -25.65 -12.40 10.95
C LEU A 89 -25.87 -11.02 10.33
N ASP A 90 -25.38 -10.78 9.12
CA ASP A 90 -25.61 -9.54 8.36
C ASP A 90 -27.11 -9.33 8.05
N GLN A 91 -27.85 -10.40 7.75
CA GLN A 91 -29.31 -10.34 7.57
C GLN A 91 -30.04 -10.00 8.87
N LEU A 92 -29.57 -10.51 10.01
CA LEU A 92 -30.14 -10.22 11.31
C LEU A 92 -29.79 -8.79 11.79
N TYR A 93 -28.59 -8.33 11.46
CA TYR A 93 -28.00 -7.08 11.92
C TYR A 93 -27.55 -6.19 10.75
N PRO A 94 -28.48 -5.70 9.90
CA PRO A 94 -28.13 -4.93 8.71
C PRO A 94 -27.46 -3.58 9.03
N GLN A 95 -27.65 -3.08 10.26
CA GLN A 95 -27.08 -1.82 10.75
C GLN A 95 -25.80 -2.00 11.58
N GLY A 96 -25.25 -3.21 11.66
CA GLY A 96 -24.08 -3.52 12.47
C GLY A 96 -24.41 -4.37 13.69
N TYR A 97 -23.39 -5.09 14.17
CA TYR A 97 -23.53 -6.10 15.22
C TYR A 97 -23.67 -5.46 16.60
N PRO A 98 -24.46 -6.08 17.52
CA PRO A 98 -24.51 -5.63 18.90
C PRO A 98 -23.18 -5.89 19.60
N GLU A 99 -22.81 -5.04 20.55
CA GLU A 99 -21.53 -5.14 21.24
C GLU A 99 -21.34 -6.49 21.98
N SER A 100 -22.43 -7.08 22.49
CA SER A 100 -22.45 -8.43 23.07
C SER A 100 -22.00 -9.51 22.09
N LEU A 101 -22.31 -9.37 20.80
CA LEU A 101 -21.85 -10.29 19.77
C LEU A 101 -20.39 -10.00 19.41
N ILE A 102 -20.05 -8.72 19.23
CA ILE A 102 -18.70 -8.26 18.84
C ILE A 102 -17.64 -8.78 19.82
N GLN A 103 -17.92 -8.71 21.12
CA GLN A 103 -17.01 -9.16 22.17
C GLN A 103 -16.65 -10.65 22.05
N HIS A 104 -17.56 -11.46 21.52
CA HIS A 104 -17.45 -12.92 21.41
C HIS A 104 -17.05 -13.40 20.01
N LEU A 105 -16.79 -12.50 19.05
CA LEU A 105 -16.47 -12.90 17.67
C LEU A 105 -15.23 -13.80 17.59
N GLY A 106 -14.22 -13.62 18.44
CA GLY A 106 -13.04 -14.49 18.45
C GLY A 106 -12.36 -14.59 17.08
N TYR A 107 -12.07 -15.81 16.62
CA TYR A 107 -11.53 -16.09 15.30
C TYR A 107 -12.50 -15.79 14.15
N PHE A 108 -13.82 -15.77 14.40
CA PHE A 108 -14.81 -15.33 13.42
C PHE A 108 -14.58 -13.87 12.97
N PHE A 109 -13.85 -13.08 13.76
CA PHE A 109 -13.42 -11.73 13.38
C PHE A 109 -12.68 -11.69 12.03
N PHE A 110 -12.01 -12.77 11.63
CA PHE A 110 -11.28 -12.83 10.36
C PHE A 110 -12.17 -12.81 9.13
N GLU A 111 -13.44 -13.22 9.26
CA GLU A 111 -14.44 -13.18 8.19
C GLU A 111 -15.08 -11.79 8.04
N ILE A 112 -14.83 -10.89 8.99
CA ILE A 112 -15.44 -9.56 9.00
C ILE A 112 -14.60 -8.61 8.17
N THR A 113 -15.25 -7.85 7.28
CA THR A 113 -14.58 -6.82 6.48
C THR A 113 -14.47 -5.50 7.24
N PRO A 114 -13.49 -4.62 6.93
CA PRO A 114 -13.45 -3.28 7.48
C PRO A 114 -14.77 -2.52 7.30
N GLU A 115 -15.45 -2.67 6.15
CA GLU A 115 -16.73 -2.03 5.85
C GLU A 115 -17.85 -2.46 6.79
N ASP A 116 -17.83 -3.71 7.25
CA ASP A 116 -18.78 -4.20 8.26
C ASP A 116 -18.48 -3.60 9.63
N ILE A 117 -17.20 -3.47 10.00
CA ILE A 117 -16.77 -2.89 11.27
C ILE A 117 -17.19 -1.42 11.41
N HIS A 118 -17.17 -0.65 10.31
CA HIS A 118 -17.61 0.75 10.32
C HIS A 118 -19.08 0.95 10.71
N LYS A 119 -19.90 -0.11 10.63
CA LYS A 119 -21.31 -0.08 11.05
C LYS A 119 -21.46 -0.28 12.56
N TRP A 120 -20.40 -0.72 13.24
CA TRP A 120 -20.47 -1.09 14.65
C TRP A 120 -20.40 0.12 15.58
N ASN A 121 -21.09 0.00 16.72
CA ASN A 121 -20.97 0.94 17.83
C ASN A 121 -20.21 0.25 18.97
N VAL A 122 -18.89 0.44 19.02
CA VAL A 122 -18.01 -0.18 20.04
C VAL A 122 -17.73 0.83 21.14
N THR A 123 -18.14 0.53 22.36
CA THR A 123 -18.02 1.46 23.50
C THR A 123 -17.12 0.94 24.62
N SER A 124 -16.86 -0.37 24.65
CA SER A 124 -16.07 -1.05 25.68
C SER A 124 -14.64 -1.29 25.23
N LEU A 125 -13.69 -0.87 26.07
CA LEU A 125 -12.28 -1.18 25.89
C LEU A 125 -12.01 -2.70 25.93
N GLU A 126 -12.77 -3.45 26.71
CA GLU A 126 -12.59 -4.90 26.83
C GLU A 126 -12.96 -5.63 25.54
N THR A 127 -13.95 -5.14 24.80
CA THR A 127 -14.29 -5.61 23.44
C THR A 127 -13.13 -5.39 22.48
N VAL A 128 -12.48 -4.23 22.55
CA VAL A 128 -11.30 -3.94 21.73
C VAL A 128 -10.16 -4.90 22.09
N LYS A 129 -9.88 -5.09 23.38
CA LYS A 129 -8.82 -6.01 23.85
C LYS A 129 -9.06 -7.45 23.44
N SER A 130 -10.31 -7.95 23.50
CA SER A 130 -10.62 -9.33 23.12
C SER A 130 -10.30 -9.58 21.65
N LEU A 131 -10.65 -8.64 20.77
CA LEU A 131 -10.37 -8.73 19.33
C LEU A 131 -8.89 -8.49 18.97
N LEU A 132 -8.20 -7.60 19.69
CA LEU A 132 -6.75 -7.42 19.52
C LEU A 132 -5.97 -8.68 19.88
N LYS A 133 -6.40 -9.40 20.91
CA LYS A 133 -5.76 -10.65 21.35
C LYS A 133 -5.78 -11.72 20.26
N VAL A 134 -6.92 -11.90 19.58
CA VAL A 134 -7.05 -12.88 18.47
C VAL A 134 -6.38 -12.39 17.19
N SER A 135 -6.26 -11.08 17.01
CA SER A 135 -5.63 -10.49 15.81
C SER A 135 -4.10 -10.59 15.81
N LYS A 136 -3.48 -10.84 16.97
CA LYS A 136 -2.02 -10.84 17.11
C LYS A 136 -1.37 -11.93 16.26
N GLY A 137 -0.45 -11.53 15.37
CA GLY A 137 0.28 -12.45 14.48
C GLY A 137 -0.43 -12.79 13.18
N HIS A 138 -1.60 -12.20 12.93
CA HIS A 138 -2.37 -12.36 11.70
C HIS A 138 -2.33 -11.08 10.86
N LYS A 139 -2.52 -11.21 9.54
CA LYS A 139 -2.54 -10.07 8.58
C LYS A 139 -3.92 -9.41 8.54
N VAL A 140 -4.34 -8.86 9.67
CA VAL A 140 -5.67 -8.27 9.88
C VAL A 140 -5.61 -6.79 10.26
N ASP A 141 -4.51 -6.12 9.88
CA ASP A 141 -4.21 -4.73 10.26
C ASP A 141 -5.35 -3.77 9.88
N ALA A 142 -6.01 -3.98 8.72
CA ALA A 142 -7.13 -3.15 8.27
C ALA A 142 -8.40 -3.33 9.14
N GLN A 143 -8.66 -4.54 9.63
CA GLN A 143 -9.79 -4.80 10.52
C GLN A 143 -9.54 -4.21 11.91
N VAL A 144 -8.32 -4.39 12.43
CA VAL A 144 -7.89 -3.78 13.70
C VAL A 144 -8.01 -2.26 13.64
N ALA A 145 -7.60 -1.65 12.54
CA ALA A 145 -7.72 -0.22 12.31
C ALA A 145 -9.16 0.29 12.36
N ALA A 146 -10.05 -0.37 11.61
CA ALA A 146 -11.47 -0.02 11.60
C ALA A 146 -12.07 -0.14 13.01
N LEU A 147 -11.68 -1.17 13.77
CA LEU A 147 -12.14 -1.39 15.14
C LEU A 147 -11.72 -0.24 16.08
N ILE A 148 -10.44 0.15 16.03
CA ILE A 148 -9.93 1.28 16.84
C ILE A 148 -10.60 2.58 16.42
N ALA A 149 -10.80 2.81 15.13
CA ALA A 149 -11.47 4.00 14.63
C ALA A 149 -12.91 4.11 15.17
N CYS A 150 -13.70 3.02 15.15
CA CYS A 150 -15.05 3.00 15.71
C CYS A 150 -15.06 3.30 17.21
N TYR A 151 -14.18 2.65 17.98
CA TYR A 151 -14.11 2.85 19.43
C TYR A 151 -13.76 4.29 19.82
N VAL A 152 -12.75 4.88 19.16
CA VAL A 152 -12.33 6.25 19.49
C VAL A 152 -13.32 7.29 18.95
N ALA A 153 -13.97 7.04 17.80
CA ALA A 153 -15.06 7.89 17.31
C ALA A 153 -16.24 7.94 18.29
N GLY A 154 -16.50 6.83 19.01
CA GLY A 154 -17.45 6.76 20.12
C GLY A 154 -17.02 7.47 21.41
N GLY A 155 -15.83 8.10 21.43
CA GLY A 155 -15.28 8.78 22.60
C GLY A 155 -14.46 7.87 23.53
N GLY A 156 -14.18 6.64 23.12
CA GLY A 156 -13.38 5.69 23.87
C GLY A 156 -11.92 6.11 24.04
N GLN A 157 -11.35 5.82 25.21
CA GLN A 157 -9.93 6.04 25.50
C GLN A 157 -9.20 4.70 25.61
N LEU A 158 -8.02 4.60 24.99
CA LEU A 158 -7.18 3.40 25.07
C LEU A 158 -6.21 3.52 26.24
N ASP A 159 -6.05 2.43 27.00
CA ASP A 159 -5.06 2.35 28.07
C ASP A 159 -3.67 2.06 27.51
N LYS A 160 -2.62 2.39 28.30
CA LYS A 160 -1.23 2.22 27.89
C LYS A 160 -0.91 0.79 27.42
N ALA A 161 -1.45 -0.22 28.10
CA ALA A 161 -1.21 -1.62 27.75
C ALA A 161 -1.79 -1.97 26.37
N THR A 162 -2.96 -1.42 26.02
CA THR A 162 -3.59 -1.60 24.70
C THR A 162 -2.78 -0.89 23.62
N LEU A 163 -2.21 0.28 23.92
CA LEU A 163 -1.32 1.01 23.01
C LEU A 163 -0.03 0.24 22.73
N ASP A 164 0.56 -0.38 23.75
CA ASP A 164 1.75 -1.22 23.61
C ASP A 164 1.46 -2.45 22.70
N VAL A 165 0.25 -3.01 22.77
CA VAL A 165 -0.20 -4.08 21.87
C VAL A 165 -0.38 -3.56 20.44
N LEU A 166 -1.00 -2.39 20.26
CA LEU A 166 -1.19 -1.78 18.94
C LEU A 166 0.12 -1.45 18.24
N ALA A 167 1.17 -1.11 18.99
CA ALA A 167 2.51 -0.89 18.44
C ALA A 167 3.11 -2.15 17.78
N THR A 168 2.54 -3.34 18.01
CA THR A 168 2.94 -4.59 17.33
C THR A 168 2.26 -4.81 15.98
N PHE A 169 1.21 -4.03 15.67
CA PHE A 169 0.52 -4.05 14.37
C PHE A 169 1.16 -3.04 13.42
N SER A 170 1.17 -3.35 12.13
CA SER A 170 1.82 -2.47 11.15
C SER A 170 0.95 -1.25 10.87
N PRO A 171 1.46 0.00 10.98
CA PRO A 171 0.70 1.19 10.61
C PRO A 171 0.39 1.29 9.11
N THR A 172 0.87 0.35 8.29
CA THR A 172 0.68 0.32 6.83
C THR A 172 -0.78 0.21 6.40
N TYR A 173 -1.70 -0.18 7.27
CA TYR A 173 -3.13 -0.14 6.94
C TYR A 173 -3.62 1.30 6.68
N LEU A 174 -2.99 2.34 7.25
CA LEU A 174 -3.32 3.75 6.97
C LEU A 174 -3.13 4.07 5.49
N CYS A 175 -2.28 3.30 4.81
CA CYS A 175 -2.06 3.36 3.38
C CYS A 175 -3.16 2.69 2.54
N VAL A 176 -4.09 1.97 3.19
CA VAL A 176 -5.14 1.16 2.56
C VAL A 176 -6.54 1.73 2.82
N LEU A 177 -6.71 2.59 3.83
CA LEU A 177 -8.00 3.21 4.18
C LEU A 177 -8.46 4.21 3.12
N SER A 178 -9.73 4.13 2.69
CA SER A 178 -10.29 5.06 1.70
C SER A 178 -10.42 6.49 2.28
N PRO A 179 -10.39 7.55 1.45
CA PRO A 179 -10.56 8.95 1.91
C PRO A 179 -11.79 9.20 2.79
N GLU A 180 -12.85 8.42 2.57
CA GLU A 180 -14.14 8.46 3.27
C GLU A 180 -14.08 7.78 4.66
N GLN A 181 -13.18 6.81 4.84
CA GLN A 181 -13.01 6.03 6.07
C GLN A 181 -12.14 6.76 7.11
N LEU A 182 -11.36 7.76 6.68
CA LEU A 182 -10.51 8.56 7.53
C LEU A 182 -11.28 9.78 8.07
N VAL A 183 -12.05 9.59 9.15
CA VAL A 183 -12.74 10.69 9.85
C VAL A 183 -11.71 11.73 10.36
N PRO A 184 -11.96 13.05 10.30
CA PRO A 184 -10.99 14.09 10.70
C PRO A 184 -10.38 13.94 12.11
N GLY A 185 -11.08 13.26 13.02
CA GLY A 185 -10.59 12.95 14.38
C GLY A 185 -9.70 11.71 14.47
N ALA A 186 -9.76 10.80 13.49
CA ALA A 186 -9.04 9.52 13.51
C ALA A 186 -7.52 9.72 13.52
N CYS A 187 -6.99 10.71 12.81
CA CYS A 187 -5.54 11.01 12.83
C CYS A 187 -5.07 11.56 14.19
N ARG A 188 -5.88 12.39 14.86
CA ARG A 188 -5.56 12.93 16.20
C ARG A 188 -5.66 11.84 17.25
N ALA A 189 -6.77 11.10 17.23
CA ALA A 189 -7.03 9.94 18.06
C ALA A 189 -5.90 8.91 17.93
N TRP A 190 -5.55 8.53 16.71
CA TRP A 190 -4.48 7.59 16.43
C TRP A 190 -3.13 8.07 16.96
N TRP A 191 -2.79 9.35 16.83
CA TRP A 191 -1.52 9.87 17.37
C TRP A 191 -1.51 9.79 18.91
N VAL A 192 -2.61 10.20 19.56
CA VAL A 192 -2.77 10.08 21.02
C VAL A 192 -2.65 8.62 21.47
N CYS A 193 -3.05 7.69 20.62
CA CYS A 193 -3.05 6.26 20.91
C CYS A 193 -1.70 5.58 20.56
N CYS A 194 -1.27 5.60 19.32
CA CYS A 194 -0.19 4.78 18.81
C CYS A 194 1.11 5.56 18.56
N GLY A 195 1.15 6.84 18.93
CA GLY A 195 2.28 7.72 18.68
C GLY A 195 2.39 8.16 17.21
N PRO A 196 3.45 8.90 16.85
CA PRO A 196 3.70 9.26 15.46
C PRO A 196 4.08 7.99 14.67
N PRO A 197 3.48 7.74 13.49
CA PRO A 197 4.04 6.73 12.60
C PRO A 197 5.48 7.14 12.26
N LYS A 198 6.40 6.19 12.24
CA LYS A 198 7.75 6.46 11.76
C LYS A 198 7.70 6.67 10.26
N ALA A 199 8.65 7.41 9.71
CA ALA A 199 8.77 7.57 8.25
C ALA A 199 8.77 6.20 7.53
N GLN A 200 9.47 5.22 8.12
CA GLN A 200 9.53 3.83 7.66
C GLN A 200 8.17 3.11 7.60
N ASP A 201 7.21 3.51 8.43
CA ASP A 201 5.88 2.88 8.47
C ASP A 201 4.98 3.37 7.33
N LEU A 202 5.30 4.54 6.76
CA LEU A 202 4.55 5.17 5.66
C LEU A 202 5.29 5.08 4.32
N ASP A 203 6.53 4.57 4.28
CA ASP A 203 7.28 4.33 3.04
C ASP A 203 6.56 3.37 2.08
N ALA A 204 5.66 2.52 2.60
CA ALA A 204 4.82 1.63 1.80
C ALA A 204 3.54 2.31 1.25
N CYS A 205 3.21 3.54 1.68
CA CYS A 205 2.04 4.27 1.18
C CYS A 205 2.26 4.73 -0.26
N ARG A 206 1.26 4.51 -1.13
CA ARG A 206 1.29 5.06 -2.49
C ARG A 206 1.11 6.59 -2.46
N PRO A 207 1.71 7.35 -3.41
CA PRO A 207 1.61 8.80 -3.44
C PRO A 207 0.18 9.38 -3.36
N PRO A 208 -0.83 8.84 -4.10
CA PRO A 208 -2.20 9.35 -4.01
C PRO A 208 -2.84 9.23 -2.62
N GLN A 209 -2.37 8.27 -1.83
CA GLN A 209 -2.85 8.07 -0.47
C GLN A 209 -2.25 9.10 0.50
N MET A 210 -1.00 9.49 0.27
CA MET A 210 -0.36 10.54 1.06
C MET A 210 -1.03 11.90 0.83
N ASP A 211 -1.52 12.16 -0.38
CA ASP A 211 -2.34 13.36 -0.71
C ASP A 211 -3.64 13.44 0.09
N VAL A 212 -4.15 12.31 0.58
CA VAL A 212 -5.35 12.22 1.40
C VAL A 212 -5.01 12.32 2.89
N LEU A 213 -3.95 11.64 3.31
CA LEU A 213 -3.52 11.60 4.72
C LEU A 213 -3.00 12.96 5.18
N TYR A 214 -2.25 13.66 4.33
CA TYR A 214 -1.60 14.91 4.73
C TYR A 214 -2.58 16.04 5.11
N PRO A 215 -3.61 16.39 4.32
CA PRO A 215 -4.60 17.40 4.72
C PRO A 215 -5.36 17.05 6.01
N LYS A 216 -5.63 15.76 6.23
CA LYS A 216 -6.27 15.28 7.46
C LYS A 216 -5.35 15.42 8.66
N ALA A 217 -4.08 15.08 8.51
CA ALA A 217 -3.07 15.29 9.54
C ALA A 217 -2.92 16.79 9.89
N ARG A 218 -2.91 17.68 8.89
CA ARG A 218 -2.91 19.13 9.13
C ARG A 218 -4.11 19.60 9.95
N THR A 219 -5.30 19.14 9.59
CA THR A 219 -6.53 19.45 10.34
C THR A 219 -6.46 18.91 11.77
N ALA A 220 -5.94 17.70 11.93
CA ALA A 220 -5.74 17.05 13.21
C ALA A 220 -4.68 17.75 14.09
N PHE A 221 -3.73 18.47 13.51
CA PHE A 221 -2.66 19.16 14.27
C PHE A 221 -2.75 20.69 14.21
N GLN A 222 -3.86 21.24 13.72
CA GLN A 222 -4.03 22.69 13.51
C GLN A 222 -3.84 23.56 14.78
N ASN A 223 -3.99 22.96 15.97
CA ASN A 223 -3.83 23.66 17.26
C ASN A 223 -2.39 23.63 17.79
N LEU A 224 -1.48 22.92 17.12
CA LEU A 224 -0.06 22.84 17.50
C LEU A 224 0.74 23.86 16.70
N SER A 225 1.88 24.30 17.24
CA SER A 225 2.75 25.28 16.57
C SER A 225 4.23 24.98 16.79
N GLY A 226 5.09 25.48 15.90
CA GLY A 226 6.55 25.40 16.05
C GLY A 226 7.09 23.99 15.92
N SER A 227 8.09 23.65 16.73
CA SER A 227 8.76 22.35 16.70
C SER A 227 7.80 21.20 17.01
N GLU A 228 6.86 21.40 17.93
CA GLU A 228 5.87 20.36 18.24
C GLU A 228 5.01 20.05 17.02
N TYR A 229 4.50 21.06 16.31
CA TYR A 229 3.74 20.82 15.08
C TYR A 229 4.58 20.08 14.04
N PHE A 230 5.83 20.49 13.85
CA PHE A 230 6.72 19.90 12.86
C PHE A 230 6.95 18.41 13.13
N GLU A 231 7.29 18.02 14.35
CA GLU A 231 7.48 16.61 14.72
C GLU A 231 6.22 15.77 14.48
N ARG A 232 5.02 16.38 14.57
CA ARG A 232 3.74 15.69 14.40
C ARG A 232 3.39 15.50 12.93
N ILE A 233 3.67 16.50 12.11
CA ILE A 233 3.33 16.49 10.68
C ILE A 233 4.38 15.78 9.83
N LYS A 234 5.63 15.70 10.31
CA LYS A 234 6.79 15.16 9.59
C LYS A 234 6.55 13.83 8.85
N PRO A 235 5.92 12.80 9.45
CA PRO A 235 5.70 11.52 8.76
C PRO A 235 4.77 11.63 7.53
N TYR A 236 3.90 12.64 7.52
CA TYR A 236 2.89 12.82 6.48
C TYR A 236 3.36 13.72 5.32
N LEU A 237 4.57 14.28 5.40
CA LEU A 237 5.05 15.29 4.45
C LEU A 237 5.20 14.77 3.01
N GLY A 238 5.21 13.45 2.79
CA GLY A 238 5.12 12.87 1.44
C GLY A 238 3.82 13.22 0.67
N GLY A 239 2.82 13.80 1.34
CA GLY A 239 1.60 14.34 0.71
C GLY A 239 1.51 15.87 0.72
N ALA A 240 2.59 16.57 1.10
CA ALA A 240 2.59 18.02 1.24
C ALA A 240 2.64 18.74 -0.11
N ARG A 241 1.86 19.82 -0.24
CA ARG A 241 1.92 20.72 -1.40
C ARG A 241 2.99 21.78 -1.23
N THR A 242 3.37 22.42 -2.34
CA THR A 242 4.36 23.50 -2.35
C THR A 242 4.01 24.62 -1.37
N GLU A 243 2.75 25.04 -1.27
CA GLU A 243 2.36 26.13 -0.35
C GLU A 243 2.64 25.75 1.11
N ASP A 244 2.45 24.49 1.45
CA ASP A 244 2.62 24.01 2.80
C ASP A 244 4.09 23.84 3.17
N LEU A 245 4.92 23.38 2.22
CA LEU A 245 6.37 23.37 2.38
C LEU A 245 6.92 24.80 2.53
N ARG A 246 6.39 25.76 1.76
CA ARG A 246 6.75 27.18 1.91
C ARG A 246 6.36 27.70 3.28
N ALA A 247 5.17 27.39 3.79
CA ALA A 247 4.75 27.76 5.14
C ALA A 247 5.66 27.16 6.21
N LEU A 248 6.07 25.88 6.06
CA LEU A 248 7.01 25.23 6.97
C LEU A 248 8.40 25.88 6.96
N SER A 249 8.89 26.33 5.80
CA SER A 249 10.17 27.03 5.69
C SER A 249 10.25 28.31 6.52
N GLN A 250 9.10 28.87 6.93
CA GLN A 250 9.03 30.09 7.74
C GLN A 250 9.02 29.78 9.25
N GLN A 251 8.90 28.51 9.64
CA GLN A 251 8.71 28.09 11.04
C GLN A 251 10.01 27.64 11.75
N ASN A 252 11.18 27.98 11.19
CA ASN A 252 12.50 27.61 11.73
C ASN A 252 12.61 26.11 12.06
N VAL A 253 12.26 25.28 11.08
CA VAL A 253 12.30 23.82 11.20
C VAL A 253 13.65 23.29 10.73
N SER A 254 14.01 22.08 11.18
CA SER A 254 15.23 21.39 10.72
C SER A 254 14.84 20.00 10.21
N MET A 255 14.36 19.93 8.97
CA MET A 255 14.01 18.69 8.29
C MET A 255 15.28 17.89 7.98
N ASP A 256 15.28 16.59 8.27
CA ASP A 256 16.37 15.71 7.84
C ASP A 256 16.26 15.40 6.34
N THR A 257 17.40 15.07 5.75
CA THR A 257 17.51 14.75 4.32
C THR A 257 16.74 13.49 3.93
N ALA A 258 16.54 12.54 4.83
CA ALA A 258 15.74 11.35 4.54
C ALA A 258 14.27 11.73 4.33
N THR A 259 13.70 12.57 5.20
CA THR A 259 12.36 13.13 5.05
C THR A 259 12.25 13.99 3.80
N PHE A 260 13.26 14.81 3.49
CA PHE A 260 13.23 15.64 2.28
C PHE A 260 13.12 14.80 0.98
N LYS A 261 13.68 13.59 0.98
CA LYS A 261 13.60 12.67 -0.17
C LYS A 261 12.22 12.04 -0.37
N THR A 262 11.40 11.95 0.67
CA THR A 262 10.05 11.40 0.58
C THR A 262 9.04 12.42 0.05
N LEU A 263 9.43 13.70 -0.03
CA LEU A 263 8.58 14.76 -0.58
C LEU A 263 8.30 14.53 -2.07
N GLN A 264 7.09 14.92 -2.50
CA GLN A 264 6.72 14.86 -3.91
C GLN A 264 7.60 15.77 -4.73
N ARG A 265 8.08 15.26 -5.87
CA ARG A 265 8.90 16.01 -6.82
C ARG A 265 8.20 17.32 -7.18
N GLU A 266 6.93 17.24 -7.54
CA GLU A 266 6.09 18.34 -8.00
C GLU A 266 5.96 19.43 -6.93
N ALA A 267 5.95 19.05 -5.65
CA ALA A 267 5.89 19.99 -4.53
C ALA A 267 7.23 20.70 -4.28
N VAL A 268 8.35 20.02 -4.51
CA VAL A 268 9.72 20.51 -4.24
C VAL A 268 10.27 21.39 -5.37
N LEU A 269 10.00 21.03 -6.64
CA LEU A 269 10.55 21.73 -7.81
C LEU A 269 10.32 23.27 -7.82
N PRO A 270 9.18 23.80 -7.34
CA PRO A 270 8.94 25.25 -7.32
C PRO A 270 9.60 25.98 -6.13
N LEU A 271 10.23 25.27 -5.20
CA LEU A 271 10.88 25.89 -4.03
C LEU A 271 12.18 26.58 -4.43
N THR A 272 12.43 27.73 -3.81
CA THR A 272 13.66 28.52 -3.96
C THR A 272 14.79 27.94 -3.12
N VAL A 273 16.02 28.34 -3.43
CA VAL A 273 17.21 28.02 -2.63
C VAL A 273 17.07 28.42 -1.16
N ALA A 274 16.51 29.62 -0.88
CA ALA A 274 16.30 30.08 0.48
C ALA A 274 15.25 29.25 1.24
N GLU A 275 14.15 28.87 0.57
CA GLU A 275 13.11 28.02 1.18
C GLU A 275 13.67 26.63 1.52
N VAL A 276 14.45 26.01 0.62
CA VAL A 276 15.08 24.70 0.89
C VAL A 276 16.13 24.80 1.99
N GLN A 277 16.92 25.88 2.03
CA GLN A 277 17.85 26.16 3.12
C GLN A 277 17.13 26.23 4.47
N ASN A 278 16.01 26.96 4.53
CA ASN A 278 15.24 27.10 5.76
C ASN A 278 14.48 25.83 6.16
N LEU A 279 14.09 24.98 5.21
CA LEU A 279 13.47 23.68 5.51
C LEU A 279 14.46 22.70 6.12
N LEU A 280 15.67 22.60 5.56
CA LEU A 280 16.69 21.65 6.01
C LEU A 280 17.43 22.13 7.26
N GLY A 281 17.58 23.44 7.44
CA GLY A 281 18.23 24.03 8.60
C GLY A 281 19.64 23.46 8.83
N ALA A 282 19.86 22.85 9.99
CA ALA A 282 21.15 22.26 10.35
C ALA A 282 21.54 21.06 9.46
N ASN A 283 20.57 20.43 8.79
CA ASN A 283 20.79 19.26 7.94
C ASN A 283 21.14 19.62 6.48
N LEU A 284 21.28 20.91 6.16
CA LEU A 284 21.56 21.40 4.82
C LEU A 284 22.78 20.74 4.16
N ALA A 285 23.83 20.47 4.93
CA ALA A 285 25.05 19.84 4.42
C ALA A 285 24.80 18.46 3.78
N GLY A 286 23.76 17.74 4.25
CA GLY A 286 23.39 16.44 3.71
C GLY A 286 22.90 16.48 2.26
N LEU A 287 22.48 17.65 1.76
CA LEU A 287 21.96 17.82 0.40
C LEU A 287 23.00 17.43 -0.66
N LYS A 288 24.30 17.60 -0.36
CA LYS A 288 25.40 17.24 -1.26
C LYS A 288 25.46 15.75 -1.56
N ALA A 289 25.17 14.90 -0.56
CA ALA A 289 25.16 13.45 -0.72
C ALA A 289 24.03 12.98 -1.65
N GLU A 290 22.96 13.76 -1.73
CA GLU A 290 21.74 13.43 -2.49
C GLU A 290 21.65 14.14 -3.85
N GLN A 291 22.72 14.83 -4.27
CA GLN A 291 22.77 15.59 -5.53
C GLN A 291 22.39 14.76 -6.78
N GLY A 292 22.61 13.45 -6.75
CA GLY A 292 22.28 12.53 -7.86
C GLY A 292 20.86 11.95 -7.82
N ASN A 293 20.13 12.10 -6.72
CA ASN A 293 18.86 11.43 -6.49
C ASN A 293 17.67 12.38 -6.65
N SER A 294 16.54 11.88 -7.15
CA SER A 294 15.26 12.60 -7.12
C SER A 294 14.73 12.67 -5.68
N PRO A 295 14.08 13.78 -5.24
CA PRO A 295 13.76 14.99 -5.99
C PRO A 295 14.88 16.06 -6.02
N VAL A 296 15.95 15.87 -5.24
CA VAL A 296 17.05 16.85 -5.07
C VAL A 296 17.72 17.22 -6.38
N ARG A 297 18.11 16.22 -7.19
CA ARG A 297 18.73 16.44 -8.50
C ARG A 297 17.85 17.31 -9.41
N ASP A 298 16.57 16.95 -9.51
CA ASP A 298 15.65 17.62 -10.42
C ASP A 298 15.36 19.06 -9.95
N TRP A 299 15.37 19.30 -8.64
CA TRP A 299 15.30 20.64 -8.05
C TRP A 299 16.55 21.46 -8.37
N ILE A 300 17.76 20.89 -8.21
CA ILE A 300 19.04 21.57 -8.55
C ILE A 300 19.04 22.06 -9.99
N LEU A 301 18.58 21.23 -10.94
CA LEU A 301 18.53 21.57 -12.37
C LEU A 301 17.63 22.79 -12.68
N ARG A 302 16.72 23.16 -11.79
CA ARG A 302 15.81 24.31 -11.95
C ARG A 302 16.33 25.59 -11.31
N GLN A 303 17.32 25.50 -10.44
CA GLN A 303 17.87 26.66 -9.74
C GLN A 303 18.99 27.31 -10.57
N ARG A 304 19.21 28.62 -10.38
CA ARG A 304 20.38 29.30 -10.93
C ARG A 304 21.65 28.82 -10.23
N GLN A 305 22.73 28.66 -11.00
CA GLN A 305 23.99 28.21 -10.44
C GLN A 305 24.54 29.17 -9.37
N ASP A 306 24.45 30.50 -9.59
CA ASP A 306 24.88 31.49 -8.59
C ASP A 306 24.10 31.37 -7.26
N ASP A 307 22.80 31.05 -7.32
CA ASP A 307 22.00 30.89 -6.09
C ASP A 307 22.39 29.61 -5.35
N LEU A 308 22.66 28.52 -6.08
CA LEU A 308 23.18 27.28 -5.49
C LEU A 308 24.58 27.47 -4.89
N ASP A 309 25.43 28.27 -5.53
CA ASP A 309 26.80 28.53 -5.07
C ASP A 309 26.81 29.30 -3.73
N ARG A 310 25.80 30.15 -3.48
CA ARG A 310 25.61 30.85 -2.19
C ARG A 310 25.39 29.90 -1.01
N LEU A 311 24.95 28.67 -1.25
CA LEU A 311 24.84 27.65 -0.20
C LEU A 311 26.21 27.16 0.28
N GLY A 312 27.28 27.36 -0.48
CA GLY A 312 28.63 26.92 -0.11
C GLY A 312 28.85 25.40 -0.13
N LEU A 313 27.88 24.63 -0.67
CA LEU A 313 27.91 23.17 -0.70
C LEU A 313 28.61 22.59 -1.94
N GLY A 314 28.97 23.44 -2.91
CA GLY A 314 29.54 23.02 -4.20
C GLY A 314 28.56 22.17 -5.03
N LEU A 315 27.26 22.47 -4.98
CA LEU A 315 26.26 21.85 -5.85
C LEU A 315 26.47 22.32 -7.29
N ARG A 316 26.36 21.41 -8.25
CA ARG A 316 26.56 21.69 -9.68
C ARG A 316 25.40 21.13 -10.50
N GLY A 317 25.15 21.76 -11.64
CA GLY A 317 24.08 21.37 -12.57
C GLY A 317 22.91 22.35 -12.60
N GLY A 318 22.99 23.46 -11.86
CA GLY A 318 22.04 24.55 -11.99
C GLY A 318 22.15 25.25 -13.34
N ILE A 319 21.18 26.11 -13.62
CA ILE A 319 21.13 26.93 -14.84
C ILE A 319 22.32 27.90 -14.80
N PRO A 320 23.24 27.85 -15.78
CA PRO A 320 24.40 28.75 -15.83
C PRO A 320 23.97 30.20 -15.90
N ASN A 321 24.73 31.09 -15.27
CA ASN A 321 24.53 32.52 -15.47
C ASN A 321 25.24 32.97 -16.74
N GLY A 322 24.48 33.53 -17.69
CA GLY A 322 24.98 34.04 -18.96
C GLY A 322 24.53 33.24 -20.18
N TYR A 323 25.10 33.60 -21.33
CA TYR A 323 24.82 32.99 -22.63
C TYR A 323 25.75 31.80 -22.86
N LEU A 324 25.19 30.69 -23.37
CA LEU A 324 25.99 29.61 -23.92
C LEU A 324 26.67 30.10 -25.20
N VAL A 325 27.99 30.26 -25.18
CA VAL A 325 28.77 30.43 -26.41
C VAL A 325 28.85 29.06 -27.07
N MET A 326 27.91 28.76 -27.98
CA MET A 326 28.07 27.63 -28.88
C MET A 326 29.08 28.00 -29.94
N ASP A 327 30.25 27.35 -29.90
CA ASP A 327 31.20 27.41 -30.99
C ASP A 327 30.64 26.62 -32.18
N LEU A 328 30.01 27.32 -33.12
CA LEU A 328 29.44 26.75 -34.35
C LEU A 328 30.52 26.49 -35.42
N SER A 329 31.81 26.45 -35.06
CA SER A 329 32.92 26.18 -35.99
C SER A 329 32.99 24.75 -36.55
N PHE A 330 31.90 23.98 -36.51
CA PHE A 330 31.72 22.76 -37.30
C PHE A 330 30.81 23.01 -38.51
N ARG A 331 31.25 23.88 -39.43
CA ARG A 331 30.73 23.88 -40.80
C ARG A 331 31.79 24.35 -41.79
N GLY A 332 32.45 23.38 -42.42
CA GLY A 332 33.25 23.63 -43.63
C GLY A 332 34.39 22.65 -43.82
N GLY A 333 34.10 21.45 -44.34
CA GLY A 333 35.11 20.45 -44.64
C GLY A 333 34.74 19.54 -45.82
N LEU A 334 34.11 20.08 -46.86
CA LEU A 334 34.12 19.48 -48.19
C LEU A 334 35.20 20.21 -49.01
N GLY A 335 36.31 19.54 -49.28
CA GLY A 335 37.22 19.87 -50.38
C GLY A 335 38.70 20.04 -50.04
N GLY A 336 39.52 19.09 -50.52
CA GLY A 336 40.75 19.45 -51.23
C GLY A 336 42.09 19.45 -50.46
N TRP A 337 42.71 18.28 -50.37
CA TRP A 337 44.13 17.98 -50.70
C TRP A 337 45.10 19.15 -51.03
N LEU A 338 46.23 19.24 -50.30
CA LEU A 338 47.64 19.12 -50.76
C LEU A 338 48.66 19.85 -49.84
N GLY A 339 49.75 19.16 -49.48
CA GLY A 339 51.01 19.71 -48.94
C GLY A 339 51.00 19.95 -47.42
N GLY A 340 51.77 19.28 -46.56
CA GLY A 340 53.13 18.77 -46.73
C GLY A 340 54.10 19.74 -46.05
N ALA A 341 54.41 19.50 -44.77
CA ALA A 341 55.74 19.66 -44.13
C ALA A 341 55.59 19.81 -42.60
N ALA A 342 56.03 18.77 -41.88
CA ALA A 342 56.46 18.87 -40.49
C ALA A 342 58.00 18.83 -40.46
N PRO A 343 58.65 19.50 -39.49
CA PRO A 343 59.95 19.06 -39.01
C PRO A 343 59.88 18.57 -37.56
N LEU A 344 60.27 17.30 -37.40
CA LEU A 344 61.26 16.75 -36.46
C LEU A 344 61.05 16.95 -34.94
N GLY A 345 60.83 15.84 -34.23
CA GLY A 345 60.90 15.69 -32.77
C GLY A 345 62.35 15.72 -32.22
N PRO A 346 62.60 15.34 -30.94
CA PRO A 346 62.33 13.96 -30.50
C PRO A 346 61.81 13.74 -29.06
N ASP A 347 61.08 12.64 -28.93
CA ASP A 347 61.03 11.58 -27.90
C ASP A 347 61.51 11.79 -26.45
N THR A 348 60.65 11.38 -25.51
CA THR A 348 60.86 10.24 -24.58
C THR A 348 59.53 9.94 -23.85
N ASP A 349 58.81 8.85 -24.18
CA ASP A 349 58.82 7.49 -23.54
C ASP A 349 58.37 7.54 -22.05
N LEU A 350 57.41 6.80 -21.49
CA LEU A 350 56.71 5.51 -21.68
C LEU A 350 55.37 5.63 -20.88
N THR A 351 54.27 4.86 -21.00
CA THR A 351 54.07 3.42 -21.23
C THR A 351 52.57 3.18 -21.49
N ALA A 352 52.25 2.18 -22.32
CA ALA A 352 50.90 1.76 -22.76
C ALA A 352 50.10 0.98 -21.68
N PRO A 353 48.82 0.58 -21.94
CA PRO A 353 48.58 -0.62 -22.77
C PRO A 353 47.41 -0.53 -23.78
N ARG A 354 47.45 -1.47 -24.73
CA ARG A 354 46.51 -1.73 -25.84
C ARG A 354 45.53 -2.91 -25.51
N PRO A 355 44.49 -3.13 -26.35
CA PRO A 355 43.21 -3.82 -26.07
C PRO A 355 43.14 -5.28 -26.61
N PRO A 356 41.97 -5.96 -26.67
CA PRO A 356 41.15 -5.96 -27.92
C PRO A 356 39.61 -6.10 -27.70
N TRP A 357 38.76 -5.41 -28.47
CA TRP A 357 37.92 -5.93 -29.58
C TRP A 357 37.10 -7.20 -29.33
N CYS A 358 35.77 -7.08 -29.43
CA CYS A 358 34.93 -7.91 -30.30
C CYS A 358 33.59 -7.22 -30.60
N SER A 359 33.32 -7.03 -31.89
CA SER A 359 32.11 -6.46 -32.48
C SER A 359 31.16 -7.58 -32.97
N ALA A 360 29.94 -7.16 -33.32
CA ALA A 360 28.87 -7.83 -34.09
C ALA A 360 27.83 -8.60 -33.24
N GLY A 361 26.52 -8.50 -33.49
CA GLY A 361 25.85 -8.10 -34.72
C GLY A 361 24.42 -7.58 -34.57
N ILE A 362 23.97 -7.02 -35.68
CA ILE A 362 22.70 -6.38 -35.99
C ILE A 362 21.60 -7.44 -36.15
N GLY A 363 20.38 -7.12 -35.71
CA GLY A 363 19.15 -7.80 -36.10
C GLY A 363 17.95 -6.90 -35.82
N GLY A 364 17.46 -6.23 -36.87
CA GLY A 364 16.27 -5.37 -36.81
C GLY A 364 14.97 -6.17 -36.63
N GLY A 365 13.95 -5.49 -36.12
CA GLY A 365 12.62 -6.06 -35.91
C GLY A 365 11.59 -4.97 -35.58
N ASP A 366 10.99 -4.47 -36.65
CA ASP A 366 9.74 -3.74 -36.85
C ASP A 366 8.89 -3.26 -35.65
N PHE A 367 8.62 -1.95 -35.73
CA PHE A 367 7.45 -1.26 -35.19
C PHE A 367 6.17 -1.81 -35.83
N VAL A 368 5.22 -2.30 -35.01
CA VAL A 368 3.78 -2.25 -35.32
C VAL A 368 3.04 -1.83 -34.06
N LEU A 369 2.42 -0.65 -34.15
CA LEU A 369 1.39 -0.18 -33.22
C LEU A 369 0.08 -0.91 -33.54
N GLN A 370 -0.55 -1.48 -32.52
CA GLN A 370 -2.00 -1.63 -32.42
C GLN A 370 -2.44 -1.39 -30.98
#